data_AF-A0A4Y6JKZ6-F1
#
_entry.id   AF-A0A4Y6JKZ6-F1
#
_cell.length_a   1.000
_cell.length_b   1.000
_cell.length_c   1.000
_cell.angle_alpha   90.00
_cell.angle_beta   90.00
_cell.angle_gamma   90.00
#
_symmetry.space_group_name_H-M   'P 1'
#
loop_
_entity.id
_entity.type
_entity.pdbx_description
1 polymer ?
#
loop_
_entity_poly.entity_id
_entity_poly.type
_entity_poly.pdbx_seq_one_letter_code
_entity_poly.pdbx_strand_id
1 'polypeptide(L)'
;PSSGKPCSCGDHNILNCENSFGATIIAEHKPVSYSEIDGRLYNEKELIFPPELALRNVLPLKLYGFGGIKWYRPQKLSALLDLMSLYPNAKLVAGNTEIGIEMNFKNAQYPILISVTHVHELNVLKIKENGLEIGSSVKLSNLQHILLKVMTERDVNETSSCRAISEQLKWFAGKQVKNVASVGGNICTASPISDLNPLWMAARAEFQIINSKGHIRTVCAKDFFLGYRKVDLAQGEILLSIFIPWSRRFEFVKEFKQSHRRED
;
A
#
# COMPACT_ATOMS: atom_id res chain seq x y z
N PRO A 1 4.16 -14.43 -5.36
CA PRO A 1 3.60 -13.07 -5.27
C PRO A 1 3.00 -12.67 -6.62
N SER A 2 1.67 -12.50 -6.65
CA SER A 2 0.89 -12.13 -7.83
C SER A 2 1.61 -11.07 -8.68
N SER A 3 1.80 -11.40 -9.96
CA SER A 3 2.29 -10.47 -10.97
C SER A 3 1.23 -9.42 -11.35
N GLY A 4 -0.02 -9.60 -10.91
CA GLY A 4 -1.17 -8.80 -11.32
C GLY A 4 -1.44 -8.84 -12.83
N LYS A 5 -0.89 -9.83 -13.54
CA LYS A 5 -1.03 -9.97 -14.99
C LYS A 5 -1.87 -11.21 -15.29
N PRO A 6 -3.16 -11.07 -15.64
CA PRO A 6 -3.91 -12.18 -16.22
C PRO A 6 -3.38 -12.46 -17.64
N CYS A 7 -2.74 -13.62 -17.86
CA CYS A 7 -2.58 -14.17 -19.21
C CYS A 7 -3.87 -14.90 -19.55
N SER A 8 -4.54 -14.54 -20.64
CA SER A 8 -5.67 -15.30 -21.20
C SER A 8 -5.21 -16.60 -21.88
N CYS A 9 -3.91 -16.76 -21.99
CA CYS A 9 -3.15 -17.91 -22.44
C CYS A 9 -3.14 -18.90 -21.26
N GLY A 10 -3.90 -19.99 -21.35
CA GLY A 10 -3.93 -21.02 -20.30
C GLY A 10 -2.52 -21.50 -19.94
N ASP A 11 -2.34 -22.00 -18.71
CA ASP A 11 -1.08 -22.51 -18.18
C ASP A 11 -0.52 -23.67 -19.03
N HIS A 12 0.10 -23.33 -20.16
CA HIS A 12 1.01 -24.22 -20.85
C HIS A 12 2.35 -24.08 -20.16
N ASN A 13 2.56 -24.96 -19.18
CA ASN A 13 3.83 -25.41 -18.62
C ASN A 13 5.06 -24.68 -19.19
N ILE A 14 5.53 -23.65 -18.49
CA ILE A 14 6.92 -23.21 -18.59
C ILE A 14 7.75 -24.31 -17.91
N LEU A 15 7.98 -25.41 -18.64
CA LEU A 15 8.92 -26.45 -18.25
C LEU A 15 10.32 -25.87 -18.38
N ASN A 16 10.95 -25.64 -17.22
CA ASN A 16 12.39 -25.49 -17.12
C ASN A 16 13.05 -26.71 -17.77
N CYS A 17 13.68 -26.52 -18.93
CA CYS A 17 14.47 -27.54 -19.63
C CYS A 17 15.81 -27.76 -18.92
N GLU A 18 15.78 -28.35 -17.73
CA GLU A 18 16.95 -28.96 -17.08
C GLU A 18 16.49 -30.20 -16.31
N ASN A 19 16.22 -31.30 -17.02
CA ASN A 19 16.73 -32.64 -16.70
C ASN A 19 15.99 -33.77 -17.43
N SER A 20 16.80 -34.78 -17.75
CA SER A 20 16.51 -36.21 -17.90
C SER A 20 16.13 -36.79 -19.28
N PHE A 21 16.99 -37.74 -19.64
CA PHE A 21 16.98 -38.69 -20.75
C PHE A 21 15.78 -39.65 -20.69
N GLY A 22 15.23 -40.00 -21.86
CA GLY A 22 14.30 -41.11 -22.03
C GLY A 22 13.73 -41.14 -23.45
N ALA A 23 14.22 -42.07 -24.27
CA ALA A 23 13.86 -42.21 -25.68
C ALA A 23 12.40 -42.65 -25.88
N THR A 24 11.65 -41.98 -26.75
CA THR A 24 10.58 -42.57 -27.57
C THR A 24 10.40 -41.69 -28.82
N ILE A 25 10.46 -42.32 -29.99
CA ILE A 25 10.39 -41.69 -31.32
C ILE A 25 8.97 -41.14 -31.53
N ILE A 26 8.79 -39.85 -31.33
CA ILE A 26 7.66 -39.05 -31.80
C ILE A 26 8.33 -37.87 -32.50
N ALA A 27 7.97 -37.61 -33.76
CA ALA A 27 8.58 -36.56 -34.58
C ALA A 27 8.72 -35.26 -33.77
N GLU A 28 9.97 -34.96 -33.36
CA GLU A 28 10.31 -33.81 -32.52
C GLU A 28 10.02 -32.53 -33.31
N HIS A 29 8.80 -32.03 -33.18
CA HIS A 29 8.54 -30.64 -33.49
C HIS A 29 9.17 -29.84 -32.37
N LYS A 30 10.45 -29.51 -32.51
CA LYS A 30 11.10 -28.53 -31.64
C LYS A 30 10.34 -27.21 -31.82
N PRO A 31 9.81 -26.60 -30.75
CA PRO A 31 9.26 -25.27 -30.85
C PRO A 31 10.40 -24.34 -31.28
N VAL A 32 10.35 -23.90 -32.54
CA VAL A 32 11.28 -22.88 -33.04
C VAL A 32 10.78 -21.55 -32.49
N SER A 33 11.49 -21.02 -31.49
CA SER A 33 11.30 -19.65 -31.06
C SER A 33 11.72 -18.74 -32.21
N TYR A 34 10.74 -18.19 -32.95
CA TYR A 34 10.98 -17.17 -33.95
C TYR A 34 11.21 -15.82 -33.26
N SER A 35 12.34 -15.71 -32.57
CA SER A 35 12.90 -14.44 -32.14
C SER A 35 14.28 -14.38 -32.74
N GLU A 36 14.48 -13.52 -33.74
CA GLU A 36 15.80 -13.18 -34.28
C GLU A 36 16.72 -12.56 -33.20
N ILE A 37 16.12 -12.18 -32.06
CA ILE A 37 16.78 -11.55 -30.93
C ILE A 37 17.04 -12.62 -29.87
N ASP A 38 18.32 -12.93 -29.62
CA ASP A 38 18.74 -13.71 -28.44
C ASP A 38 18.53 -12.84 -27.19
N GLY A 39 17.46 -13.11 -26.45
CA GLY A 39 17.12 -12.40 -25.21
C GLY A 39 18.18 -12.51 -24.11
N ARG A 40 19.18 -13.41 -24.25
CA ARG A 40 20.32 -13.53 -23.31
C ARG A 40 21.37 -12.43 -23.52
N LEU A 41 21.36 -11.75 -24.67
CA LEU A 41 22.26 -10.63 -24.98
C LEU A 41 21.78 -9.29 -24.40
N TYR A 42 20.57 -9.24 -23.83
CA TYR A 42 20.09 -8.10 -23.02
C TYR A 42 20.70 -8.09 -21.61
N ASN A 43 22.01 -8.28 -21.53
CA ASN A 43 22.75 -8.01 -20.31
C ASN A 43 23.40 -6.64 -20.47
N GLU A 44 23.12 -5.72 -19.54
CA GLU A 44 23.91 -4.52 -19.21
C GLU A 44 23.54 -3.15 -19.83
N LYS A 45 22.37 -2.96 -20.45
CA LYS A 45 21.94 -1.59 -20.84
C LYS A 45 20.52 -1.27 -20.40
N GLU A 46 20.32 -1.12 -19.08
CA GLU A 46 19.12 -0.46 -18.57
C GLU A 46 19.11 1.03 -18.97
N LEU A 47 17.91 1.61 -19.10
CA LEU A 47 17.78 3.04 -19.32
C LEU A 47 18.30 3.80 -18.10
N ILE A 48 19.16 4.80 -18.34
CA ILE A 48 19.59 5.70 -17.28
C ILE A 48 18.39 6.49 -16.74
N PHE A 49 18.40 6.78 -15.43
CA PHE A 49 17.44 7.72 -14.88
C PHE A 49 17.73 9.15 -15.40
N PRO A 50 16.73 9.90 -15.90
CA PRO A 50 16.95 11.24 -16.45
C PRO A 50 17.63 12.18 -15.43
N PRO A 51 18.84 12.72 -15.72
CA PRO A 51 19.57 13.57 -14.78
C PRO A 51 18.79 14.82 -14.33
N GLU A 52 17.96 15.38 -15.22
CA GLU A 52 17.13 16.54 -14.94
C GLU A 52 16.09 16.26 -13.85
N LEU A 53 15.60 15.02 -13.77
CA LEU A 53 14.66 14.60 -12.72
C LEU A 53 15.36 14.33 -11.39
N ALA A 54 16.64 13.92 -11.42
CA ALA A 54 17.41 13.66 -10.20
C ALA A 54 17.74 14.97 -9.47
N LEU A 55 17.95 16.05 -10.21
CA LEU A 55 18.23 17.39 -9.68
C LEU A 55 16.95 18.18 -9.34
N ARG A 56 15.77 17.65 -9.68
CA ARG A 56 14.52 18.38 -9.54
C ARG A 56 14.08 18.44 -8.08
N ASN A 57 13.96 19.67 -7.56
CA ASN A 57 13.28 19.91 -6.30
C ASN A 57 11.78 19.60 -6.44
N VAL A 58 11.27 18.74 -5.56
CA VAL A 58 9.83 18.58 -5.41
C VAL A 58 9.29 19.88 -4.81
N LEU A 59 8.28 20.48 -5.43
CA LEU A 59 7.61 21.69 -4.97
C LEU A 59 6.13 21.41 -4.65
N PRO A 60 5.47 22.24 -3.83
CA PRO A 60 4.02 22.18 -3.68
C PRO A 60 3.35 22.44 -5.03
N LEU A 61 2.22 21.78 -5.30
CA LEU A 61 1.47 21.99 -6.54
C LEU A 61 0.02 22.38 -6.26
N LYS A 62 -0.51 23.19 -7.16
CA LYS A 62 -1.93 23.54 -7.26
C LYS A 62 -2.32 23.45 -8.72
N LEU A 63 -3.21 22.53 -9.05
CA LEU A 63 -3.67 22.27 -10.41
C LEU A 63 -5.17 22.46 -10.49
N TYR A 64 -5.64 22.83 -11.68
CA TYR A 64 -7.05 22.94 -12.02
C TYR A 64 -7.36 21.97 -13.15
N GLY A 65 -8.41 21.18 -12.97
CA GLY A 65 -8.90 20.22 -13.95
C GLY A 65 -10.25 20.63 -14.54
N PHE A 66 -10.70 19.85 -15.52
CA PHE A 66 -12.04 19.98 -16.09
C PHE A 66 -13.13 19.86 -15.01
N GLY A 67 -14.28 20.51 -15.22
CA GLY A 67 -15.38 20.51 -14.26
C GLY A 67 -15.08 21.28 -12.95
N GLY A 68 -14.05 22.14 -12.94
CA GLY A 68 -13.72 22.95 -11.77
C GLY A 68 -12.98 22.20 -10.65
N ILE A 69 -12.50 20.98 -10.92
CA ILE A 69 -11.74 20.19 -9.96
C ILE A 69 -10.43 20.92 -9.61
N LYS A 70 -10.14 21.02 -8.32
CA LYS A 70 -8.89 21.56 -7.79
C LYS A 70 -8.08 20.43 -7.16
N TRP A 71 -6.81 20.33 -7.53
CA TRP A 71 -5.90 19.34 -6.96
C TRP A 71 -4.69 20.01 -6.32
N TYR A 72 -4.41 19.67 -5.07
CA TYR A 72 -3.32 20.23 -4.29
C TYR A 72 -2.31 19.14 -3.92
N ARG A 73 -1.02 19.50 -3.85
CA ARG A 73 0.04 18.66 -3.31
C ARG A 73 0.87 19.45 -2.29
N PRO A 74 0.50 19.43 -1.00
CA PRO A 74 1.37 19.93 0.06
C PRO A 74 2.60 19.02 0.25
N GLN A 75 3.63 19.57 0.89
CA GLN A 75 4.86 18.81 1.24
C GLN A 75 5.10 18.70 2.74
N LYS A 76 4.43 19.53 3.53
CA LYS A 76 4.54 19.57 4.98
C LYS A 76 3.18 19.39 5.60
N LEU A 77 3.15 18.87 6.82
CA LEU A 77 1.91 18.65 7.56
C LEU A 77 1.16 19.96 7.79
N SER A 78 1.84 21.04 8.14
CA SER A 78 1.23 22.36 8.34
C SER A 78 0.41 22.82 7.13
N ALA A 79 0.98 22.76 5.94
CA ALA A 79 0.29 23.14 4.71
C ALA A 79 -0.89 22.22 4.37
N LEU A 80 -0.82 20.93 4.75
CA LEU A 80 -1.96 20.02 4.63
C LEU A 80 -3.08 20.42 5.60
N LEU A 81 -2.75 20.75 6.85
CA LEU A 81 -3.73 21.18 7.85
C LEU A 81 -4.41 22.50 7.46
N ASP A 82 -3.66 23.45 6.89
CA ASP A 82 -4.22 24.70 6.35
C ASP A 82 -5.23 24.41 5.23
N LEU A 83 -4.90 23.50 4.31
CA LEU A 83 -5.81 23.07 3.26
C LEU A 83 -7.05 22.36 3.80
N MET A 84 -6.90 21.53 4.85
CA MET A 84 -8.05 20.88 5.51
C MET A 84 -8.90 21.88 6.31
N SER A 85 -8.31 22.96 6.83
CA SER A 85 -9.07 24.05 7.45
C SER A 85 -9.88 24.82 6.41
N LEU A 86 -9.29 25.09 5.24
CA LEU A 86 -9.96 25.82 4.16
C LEU A 86 -11.01 24.97 3.45
N TYR A 87 -10.75 23.67 3.31
CA TYR A 87 -11.61 22.72 2.61
C TYR A 87 -11.84 21.46 3.46
N PRO A 88 -12.68 21.52 4.51
CA PRO A 88 -12.87 20.39 5.44
C PRO A 88 -13.46 19.13 4.78
N ASN A 89 -14.10 19.28 3.62
CA ASN A 89 -14.66 18.20 2.81
C ASN A 89 -13.74 17.73 1.68
N ALA A 90 -12.51 18.26 1.59
CA ALA A 90 -11.57 17.84 0.57
C ALA A 90 -11.25 16.35 0.71
N LYS A 91 -11.20 15.65 -0.42
CA LYS A 91 -10.88 14.23 -0.42
C LYS A 91 -9.36 14.05 -0.48
N LEU A 92 -8.82 13.39 0.54
CA LEU A 92 -7.40 13.05 0.58
C LEU A 92 -7.10 11.91 -0.39
N VAL A 93 -6.01 12.03 -1.14
CA VAL A 93 -5.58 11.04 -2.14
C VAL A 93 -4.12 10.64 -1.92
N ALA A 94 -3.88 9.34 -1.81
CA ALA A 94 -2.54 8.77 -1.87
C ALA A 94 -2.35 8.05 -3.21
N GLY A 95 -2.56 6.73 -3.25
CA GLY A 95 -2.41 5.89 -4.44
C GLY A 95 -3.57 5.87 -5.42
N ASN A 96 -4.68 6.56 -5.10
CA ASN A 96 -5.90 6.59 -5.92
C ASN A 96 -6.59 5.22 -6.19
N THR A 97 -6.20 4.17 -5.48
CA THR A 97 -6.70 2.79 -5.71
C THR A 97 -8.14 2.56 -5.26
N GLU A 98 -8.67 3.40 -4.35
CA GLU A 98 -10.10 3.43 -3.99
C GLU A 98 -10.80 4.62 -4.64
N ILE A 99 -10.22 5.82 -4.52
CA ILE A 99 -10.86 7.06 -5.01
C ILE A 99 -11.11 7.01 -6.52
N GLY A 100 -10.19 6.44 -7.29
CA GLY A 100 -10.39 6.23 -8.72
C GLY A 100 -11.56 5.28 -9.02
N ILE A 101 -11.78 4.27 -8.18
CA ILE A 101 -12.94 3.37 -8.31
C ILE A 101 -14.24 4.10 -7.95
N GLU A 102 -14.24 4.88 -6.87
CA GLU A 102 -15.40 5.69 -6.46
C GLU A 102 -15.81 6.67 -7.56
N MET A 103 -14.85 7.37 -8.16
CA MET A 103 -15.13 8.35 -9.22
C MET A 103 -15.56 7.68 -10.53
N ASN A 104 -14.89 6.60 -10.95
CA ASN A 104 -15.15 5.98 -12.26
C ASN A 104 -16.37 5.05 -12.27
N PHE A 105 -16.63 4.32 -11.18
CA PHE A 105 -17.66 3.26 -11.15
C PHE A 105 -18.81 3.54 -10.19
N LYS A 106 -18.67 4.52 -9.29
CA LYS A 106 -19.74 4.88 -8.33
C LYS A 106 -20.25 6.32 -8.50
N ASN A 107 -19.85 7.00 -9.58
CA ASN A 107 -20.22 8.39 -9.88
C ASN A 107 -19.93 9.37 -8.73
N ALA A 108 -18.94 9.10 -7.89
CA ALA A 108 -18.57 10.00 -6.81
C ALA A 108 -17.89 11.26 -7.39
N GLN A 109 -18.28 12.43 -6.88
CA GLN A 109 -17.72 13.71 -7.31
C GLN A 109 -16.92 14.36 -6.19
N TYR A 110 -15.63 14.58 -6.43
CA TYR A 110 -14.73 15.22 -5.49
C TYR A 110 -14.15 16.50 -6.11
N PRO A 111 -14.75 17.68 -5.84
CA PRO A 111 -14.31 18.93 -6.47
C PRO A 111 -12.94 19.39 -5.95
N ILE A 112 -12.53 18.93 -4.78
CA ILE A 112 -11.24 19.27 -4.17
C ILE A 112 -10.54 17.99 -3.72
N LEU A 113 -9.35 17.78 -4.30
CA LEU A 113 -8.49 16.65 -4.04
C LEU A 113 -7.18 17.15 -3.45
N ILE A 114 -6.69 16.52 -2.38
CA ILE A 114 -5.41 16.86 -1.78
C ILE A 114 -4.54 15.60 -1.74
N SER A 115 -3.42 15.63 -2.46
CA SER A 115 -2.46 14.54 -2.44
C SER A 115 -1.58 14.59 -1.20
N VAL A 116 -1.60 13.51 -0.43
CA VAL A 116 -0.82 13.35 0.81
C VAL A 116 0.51 12.63 0.60
N THR A 117 0.81 12.26 -0.65
CA THR A 117 1.96 11.42 -1.03
C THR A 117 3.31 12.05 -0.71
N HIS A 118 3.41 13.39 -0.70
CA HIS A 118 4.66 14.12 -0.50
C HIS A 118 4.75 14.81 0.86
N VAL A 119 3.76 14.59 1.75
CA VAL A 119 3.81 15.10 3.12
C VAL A 119 4.77 14.24 3.92
N HIS A 120 5.92 14.79 4.30
CA HIS A 120 7.01 14.04 4.91
C HIS A 120 6.60 13.32 6.18
N GLU A 121 5.83 13.99 7.04
CA GLU A 121 5.36 13.49 8.34
C GLU A 121 4.43 12.28 8.18
N LEU A 122 3.66 12.21 7.09
CA LEU A 122 2.77 11.07 6.79
C LEU A 122 3.51 9.89 6.14
N ASN A 123 4.78 10.05 5.79
CA ASN A 123 5.60 8.98 5.21
C ASN A 123 6.67 8.45 6.18
N VAL A 124 6.61 8.84 7.45
CA VAL A 124 7.53 8.38 8.48
C VAL A 124 7.38 6.88 8.71
N LEU A 125 8.50 6.16 8.79
CA LEU A 125 8.57 4.78 9.27
C LEU A 125 9.65 4.72 10.35
N LYS A 126 9.26 4.43 11.59
CA LYS A 126 10.19 4.43 12.73
C LYS A 126 9.98 3.19 13.60
N ILE A 127 11.06 2.44 13.78
CA ILE A 127 11.14 1.38 14.79
C ILE A 127 11.42 2.08 16.11
N LYS A 128 10.53 1.91 17.09
CA LYS A 128 10.67 2.40 18.45
C LYS A 128 10.97 1.23 19.40
N GLU A 129 11.34 1.56 20.63
CA GLU A 129 11.59 0.55 21.67
C GLU A 129 10.34 -0.29 21.97
N ASN A 130 9.16 0.33 21.94
CA ASN A 130 7.87 -0.28 22.31
C ASN A 130 6.96 -0.66 21.14
N GLY A 131 7.31 -0.31 19.89
CA GLY A 131 6.50 -0.64 18.73
C GLY A 131 7.02 -0.06 17.41
N LEU A 132 6.23 -0.25 16.35
CA LEU A 132 6.47 0.31 15.02
C LEU A 132 5.53 1.49 14.78
N GLU A 133 6.08 2.66 14.46
CA GLU A 133 5.33 3.84 14.01
C GLU A 133 5.33 3.92 12.48
N ILE A 134 4.13 4.06 11.92
CA ILE A 134 3.86 4.03 10.48
C ILE A 134 3.03 5.25 10.11
N GLY A 135 3.57 6.14 9.29
CA GLY A 135 2.84 7.26 8.74
C GLY A 135 1.71 6.79 7.81
N SER A 136 0.59 7.52 7.79
CA SER A 136 -0.60 7.09 7.06
C SER A 136 -0.45 7.07 5.52
N SER A 137 0.49 7.85 4.96
CA SER A 137 0.80 7.86 3.53
C SER A 137 1.81 6.78 3.12
N VAL A 138 2.38 6.03 4.07
CA VAL A 138 3.32 4.94 3.77
C VAL A 138 2.67 3.94 2.81
N LYS A 139 3.40 3.60 1.75
CA LYS A 139 2.98 2.60 0.75
C LYS A 139 2.97 1.19 1.35
N LEU A 140 2.04 0.35 0.92
CA LEU A 140 1.97 -1.04 1.38
C LEU A 140 3.23 -1.85 1.04
N SER A 141 3.90 -1.55 -0.06
CA SER A 141 5.20 -2.17 -0.40
C SER A 141 6.31 -1.78 0.58
N ASN A 142 6.36 -0.52 1.01
CA ASN A 142 7.33 -0.05 2.01
C ASN A 142 7.00 -0.66 3.39
N LEU A 143 5.72 -0.75 3.74
CA LEU A 143 5.28 -1.48 4.94
C LEU A 143 5.76 -2.93 4.90
N GLN A 144 5.56 -3.63 3.78
CA GLN A 144 6.01 -5.01 3.62
C GLN A 144 7.53 -5.14 3.84
N HIS A 145 8.32 -4.20 3.30
CA HIS A 145 9.77 -4.22 3.46
C HIS A 145 10.21 -4.02 4.92
N ILE A 146 9.64 -3.04 5.63
CA ILE A 146 10.02 -2.79 7.03
C ILE A 146 9.59 -3.94 7.95
N LEU A 147 8.46 -4.59 7.68
CA LEU A 147 8.01 -5.75 8.45
C LEU A 147 8.97 -6.94 8.28
N LEU A 148 9.44 -7.21 7.05
CA LEU A 148 10.46 -8.23 6.80
C LEU A 148 11.76 -7.95 7.57
N LYS A 149 12.21 -6.69 7.57
CA LYS A 149 13.38 -6.25 8.33
C LYS A 149 13.20 -6.51 9.83
N VAL A 150 12.10 -6.01 10.41
CA VAL A 150 11.81 -6.18 11.85
C VAL A 150 11.72 -7.65 12.26
N MET A 151 11.11 -8.50 11.44
CA MET A 151 11.03 -9.95 11.70
C MET A 151 12.38 -10.66 11.65
N THR A 152 13.36 -10.09 10.96
CA THR A 152 14.72 -10.64 10.88
C THR A 152 15.59 -10.17 12.05
N GLU A 153 15.39 -8.93 12.49
CA GLU A 153 16.24 -8.26 13.49
C GLU A 153 15.76 -8.44 14.93
N ARG A 154 14.47 -8.75 15.16
CA ARG A 154 13.87 -8.88 16.50
C ARG A 154 13.46 -10.31 16.82
N ASP A 155 13.25 -10.58 18.11
CA ASP A 155 12.82 -11.89 18.59
C ASP A 155 11.45 -12.30 17.99
N VAL A 156 11.30 -13.60 17.74
CA VAL A 156 10.09 -14.19 17.16
C VAL A 156 8.84 -13.88 17.96
N ASN A 157 8.97 -13.76 19.29
CA ASN A 157 7.89 -13.49 20.24
C ASN A 157 7.45 -12.01 20.21
N GLU A 158 8.34 -11.08 19.85
CA GLU A 158 8.00 -9.64 19.77
C GLU A 158 7.28 -9.27 18.46
N THR A 159 7.38 -10.13 17.45
CA THR A 159 7.03 -9.81 16.06
C THR A 159 5.78 -10.53 15.56
N SER A 160 4.97 -11.10 16.45
CA SER A 160 3.78 -11.88 16.08
C SER A 160 2.80 -11.09 15.20
N SER A 161 2.45 -9.87 15.64
CA SER A 161 1.59 -8.96 14.86
C SER A 161 2.19 -8.57 13.51
N CYS A 162 3.49 -8.27 13.49
CA CYS A 162 4.21 -7.92 12.25
C CYS A 162 4.19 -9.07 11.24
N ARG A 163 4.34 -10.31 11.71
CA ARG A 163 4.28 -11.53 10.91
C ARG A 163 2.90 -11.71 10.30
N ALA A 164 1.85 -11.58 11.10
CA ALA A 164 0.48 -11.71 10.61
C ALA A 164 0.17 -10.70 9.50
N ILE A 165 0.55 -9.43 9.68
CA ILE A 165 0.37 -8.38 8.67
C ILE A 165 1.21 -8.67 7.42
N SER A 166 2.46 -9.11 7.59
CA SER A 166 3.35 -9.43 6.46
C SER A 166 2.83 -10.60 5.63
N GLU A 167 2.33 -11.67 6.27
CA GLU A 167 1.71 -12.81 5.58
C GLU A 167 0.44 -12.39 4.84
N GLN A 168 -0.39 -11.56 5.44
CA GLN A 168 -1.59 -11.03 4.81
C GLN A 168 -1.26 -10.21 3.54
N LEU A 169 -0.20 -9.40 3.60
CA LEU A 169 0.28 -8.60 2.46
C LEU A 169 0.80 -9.44 1.28
N LYS A 170 1.12 -10.73 1.48
CA LYS A 170 1.50 -11.63 0.36
C LYS A 170 0.33 -11.85 -0.59
N TRP A 171 -0.88 -11.90 -0.05
CA TRP A 171 -2.14 -12.14 -0.77
C TRP A 171 -2.94 -10.85 -1.03
N PHE A 172 -2.36 -9.70 -0.69
CA PHE A 172 -2.96 -8.39 -0.92
C PHE A 172 -2.55 -7.86 -2.28
N ALA A 173 -3.43 -7.99 -3.26
CA ALA A 173 -3.31 -7.43 -4.60
C ALA A 173 -1.97 -7.71 -5.34
N GLY A 174 -1.88 -7.20 -6.56
CA GLY A 174 -0.64 -7.18 -7.32
C GLY A 174 0.38 -6.17 -6.78
N LYS A 175 1.65 -6.31 -7.21
CA LYS A 175 2.73 -5.36 -6.88
C LYS A 175 2.39 -3.91 -7.26
N GLN A 176 1.69 -3.73 -8.37
CA GLN A 176 1.26 -2.45 -8.93
C GLN A 176 0.41 -1.67 -7.93
N VAL A 177 -0.58 -2.34 -7.33
CA VAL A 177 -1.46 -1.77 -6.32
C VAL A 177 -0.67 -1.47 -5.05
N LYS A 178 0.13 -2.43 -4.55
CA LYS A 178 0.92 -2.25 -3.32
C LYS A 178 1.95 -1.12 -3.40
N ASN A 179 2.48 -0.83 -4.58
CA ASN A 179 3.46 0.23 -4.80
C ASN A 179 2.88 1.66 -4.76
N VAL A 180 1.55 1.80 -4.74
CA VAL A 180 0.87 3.09 -4.69
C VAL A 180 -0.14 3.19 -3.54
N ALA A 181 -0.82 2.10 -3.18
CA ALA A 181 -1.77 2.05 -2.08
C ALA A 181 -1.08 2.40 -0.75
N SER A 182 -1.72 3.26 0.04
CA SER A 182 -1.21 3.67 1.36
C SER A 182 -1.90 2.92 2.49
N VAL A 183 -1.19 2.78 3.61
CA VAL A 183 -1.71 2.18 4.85
C VAL A 183 -2.95 2.92 5.35
N GLY A 184 -2.87 4.24 5.44
CA GLY A 184 -3.99 5.07 5.88
C GLY A 184 -5.15 5.08 4.89
N GLY A 185 -4.87 4.96 3.59
CA GLY A 185 -5.91 4.81 2.57
C GLY A 185 -6.70 3.51 2.78
N ASN A 186 -6.02 2.39 3.04
CA ASN A 186 -6.67 1.12 3.35
C ASN A 186 -7.50 1.18 4.64
N ILE A 187 -6.96 1.80 5.70
CA ILE A 187 -7.64 1.96 6.99
C ILE A 187 -8.88 2.85 6.84
N CYS A 188 -8.72 4.08 6.36
CA CYS A 188 -9.80 5.07 6.30
C CYS A 188 -10.89 4.72 5.28
N THR A 189 -10.60 3.89 4.28
CA THR A 189 -11.64 3.36 3.38
C THR A 189 -12.65 2.50 4.14
N ALA A 190 -12.22 1.84 5.23
CA ALA A 190 -13.05 1.01 6.10
C ALA A 190 -13.95 0.04 5.30
N SER A 191 -13.36 -0.59 4.28
CA SER A 191 -14.03 -1.66 3.56
C SER A 191 -14.31 -2.83 4.51
N PRO A 192 -15.54 -3.38 4.55
CA PRO A 192 -15.85 -4.54 5.38
C PRO A 192 -15.02 -5.79 5.06
N ILE A 193 -14.47 -5.85 3.84
CA ILE A 193 -13.59 -6.92 3.36
C ILE A 193 -12.11 -6.50 3.36
N SER A 194 -11.74 -5.46 4.12
CA SER A 194 -10.33 -5.09 4.25
C SER A 194 -9.57 -6.21 4.95
N ASP A 195 -8.56 -6.73 4.28
CA ASP A 195 -7.67 -7.77 4.81
C ASP A 195 -6.85 -7.30 6.03
N LEU A 196 -6.52 -6.01 6.12
CA LEU A 196 -5.61 -5.49 7.16
C LEU A 196 -6.34 -4.90 8.37
N ASN A 197 -7.57 -4.41 8.21
CA ASN A 197 -8.32 -3.78 9.31
C ASN A 197 -8.53 -4.71 10.52
N PRO A 198 -8.90 -5.99 10.33
CA PRO A 198 -8.97 -6.95 11.43
C PRO A 198 -7.64 -7.13 12.16
N LEU A 199 -6.52 -7.11 11.43
CA LEU A 199 -5.19 -7.27 12.02
C LEU A 199 -4.77 -6.05 12.83
N TRP A 200 -5.10 -4.82 12.39
CA TRP A 200 -4.87 -3.63 13.20
C TRP A 200 -5.60 -3.70 14.54
N MET A 201 -6.85 -4.18 14.53
CA MET A 201 -7.65 -4.36 15.75
C MET A 201 -7.06 -5.45 16.65
N ALA A 202 -6.72 -6.62 16.08
CA ALA A 202 -6.16 -7.75 16.82
C ALA A 202 -4.78 -7.42 17.42
N ALA A 203 -3.96 -6.67 16.70
CA ALA A 203 -2.64 -6.20 17.15
C ALA A 203 -2.71 -5.05 18.17
N ARG A 204 -3.92 -4.62 18.56
CA ARG A 204 -4.15 -3.49 19.48
C ARG A 204 -3.43 -2.22 19.02
N ALA A 205 -3.42 -1.99 17.70
CA ALA A 205 -2.79 -0.82 17.14
C ALA A 205 -3.49 0.45 17.62
N GLU A 206 -2.72 1.52 17.74
CA GLU A 206 -3.21 2.85 18.10
C GLU A 206 -3.08 3.77 16.89
N PHE A 207 -4.12 4.55 16.63
CA PHE A 207 -4.17 5.49 15.52
C PHE A 207 -4.06 6.90 16.07
N GLN A 208 -3.07 7.65 15.61
CA GLN A 208 -2.96 9.07 15.89
C GLN A 208 -3.74 9.84 14.82
N ILE A 209 -4.65 10.68 15.28
CA ILE A 209 -5.52 11.52 14.47
C ILE A 209 -5.19 12.96 14.78
N ILE A 210 -5.01 13.77 13.74
CA ILE A 210 -4.72 15.20 13.87
C ILE A 210 -5.83 16.01 13.22
N ASN A 211 -6.25 17.08 13.87
CA ASN A 211 -7.21 18.03 13.29
C ASN A 211 -6.50 19.20 12.59
N SER A 212 -7.25 20.02 11.87
CA SER A 212 -6.73 21.20 11.17
C SER A 212 -6.08 22.26 12.08
N LYS A 213 -6.35 22.22 13.40
CA LYS A 213 -5.70 23.09 14.40
C LYS A 213 -4.40 22.52 14.97
N GLY A 214 -4.02 21.31 14.55
CA GLY A 214 -2.82 20.62 15.02
C GLY A 214 -2.99 19.84 16.33
N HIS A 215 -4.20 19.74 16.89
CA HIS A 215 -4.42 18.89 18.06
C HIS A 215 -4.42 17.41 17.64
N ILE A 216 -3.68 16.60 18.41
CA ILE A 216 -3.56 15.16 18.20
C ILE A 216 -4.36 14.42 19.26
N ARG A 217 -5.14 13.44 18.83
CA ARG A 217 -5.79 12.45 19.69
C ARG A 217 -5.40 11.04 19.26
N THR A 218 -5.41 10.11 20.19
CA THR A 218 -5.11 8.70 19.94
C THR A 218 -6.39 7.87 20.11
N VAL A 219 -6.64 6.95 19.17
CA VAL A 219 -7.79 6.04 19.18
C VAL A 219 -7.29 4.61 19.02
N CYS A 220 -7.80 3.67 19.81
CA CYS A 220 -7.51 2.25 19.59
C CYS A 220 -8.15 1.79 18.27
N ALA A 221 -7.46 0.96 17.50
CA ALA A 221 -7.97 0.47 16.22
C ALA A 221 -9.37 -0.17 16.32
N LYS A 222 -9.67 -0.86 17.42
CA LYS A 222 -10.98 -1.48 17.69
C LYS A 222 -12.14 -0.48 17.77
N ASP A 223 -11.86 0.76 18.19
CA ASP A 223 -12.86 1.80 18.43
C ASP A 223 -12.96 2.76 17.22
N PHE A 224 -12.03 2.65 16.27
CA PHE A 224 -11.95 3.52 15.09
C PHE A 224 -12.98 3.18 14.01
N PHE A 225 -13.39 1.91 13.89
CA PHE A 225 -14.34 1.47 12.86
C PHE A 225 -15.77 1.50 13.40
N LEU A 226 -16.54 2.50 13.00
CA LEU A 226 -17.89 2.77 13.55
C LEU A 226 -19.02 2.05 12.79
N GLY A 227 -18.73 1.50 11.61
CA GLY A 227 -19.71 0.81 10.78
C GLY A 227 -19.27 0.68 9.33
N TYR A 228 -20.21 0.31 8.45
CA TYR A 228 -19.94 0.13 7.02
C TYR A 228 -19.34 1.41 6.40
N ARG A 229 -18.06 1.35 5.99
CA ARG A 229 -17.32 2.49 5.43
C ARG A 229 -17.36 3.76 6.28
N LYS A 230 -17.52 3.62 7.61
CA LYS A 230 -17.59 4.72 8.57
C LYS A 230 -16.49 4.57 9.61
N VAL A 231 -15.69 5.62 9.77
CA VAL A 231 -14.58 5.68 10.72
C VAL A 231 -14.75 6.83 11.70
N ASP A 232 -14.06 6.75 12.84
CA ASP A 232 -13.97 7.80 13.85
C ASP A 232 -13.00 8.91 13.41
N LEU A 233 -13.32 9.57 12.30
CA LEU A 233 -12.69 10.83 11.88
C LEU A 233 -13.77 11.90 11.79
N ALA A 234 -13.60 12.96 12.57
CA ALA A 234 -14.40 14.17 12.44
C ALA A 234 -14.01 14.94 11.17
N GLN A 235 -14.85 15.90 10.78
CA GLN A 235 -14.59 16.74 9.62
C GLN A 235 -13.29 17.54 9.80
N GLY A 236 -12.43 17.53 8.78
CA GLY A 236 -11.11 18.17 8.85
C GLY A 236 -10.05 17.41 9.66
N GLU A 237 -10.38 16.24 10.22
CA GLU A 237 -9.39 15.35 10.83
C GLU A 237 -8.72 14.44 9.79
N ILE A 238 -7.48 14.06 10.09
CA ILE A 238 -6.65 13.22 9.26
C ILE A 238 -6.03 12.14 10.13
N LEU A 239 -6.00 10.91 9.63
CA LEU A 239 -5.16 9.86 10.20
C LEU A 239 -3.69 10.24 9.97
N LEU A 240 -2.96 10.55 11.03
CA LEU A 240 -1.55 10.98 11.00
C LEU A 240 -0.64 9.75 10.90
N SER A 241 -0.79 8.82 11.84
CA SER A 241 0.07 7.65 11.94
C SER A 241 -0.65 6.49 12.63
N ILE A 242 -0.06 5.31 12.46
CA ILE A 242 -0.44 4.05 13.06
C ILE A 242 0.73 3.61 13.93
N PHE A 243 0.45 3.22 15.16
CA PHE A 243 1.42 2.63 16.07
C PHE A 243 1.03 1.17 16.34
N ILE A 244 1.91 0.23 16.01
CA ILE A 244 1.76 -1.18 16.35
C ILE A 244 2.66 -1.48 17.54
N PRO A 245 2.14 -1.90 18.70
CA PRO A 245 2.98 -2.33 19.80
C PRO A 245 3.71 -3.64 19.46
N TRP A 246 4.89 -3.86 20.05
CA TRP A 246 5.50 -5.19 20.02
C TRP A 246 4.64 -6.19 20.78
N SER A 247 4.58 -7.42 20.27
CA SER A 247 3.84 -8.50 20.91
C SER A 247 4.52 -8.90 22.22
N ARG A 248 3.74 -9.18 23.25
CA ARG A 248 4.25 -9.63 24.55
C ARG A 248 4.61 -11.11 24.50
N ARG A 249 5.37 -11.56 25.49
CA ARG A 249 5.60 -13.00 25.68
C ARG A 249 4.27 -13.72 25.82
N PHE A 250 4.09 -14.82 25.08
CA PHE A 250 2.85 -15.60 25.00
C PHE A 250 1.66 -14.89 24.36
N GLU A 251 1.88 -13.78 23.64
CA GLU A 251 0.87 -13.13 22.81
C GLU A 251 1.09 -13.52 21.34
N PHE A 252 0.06 -14.08 20.70
CA PHE A 252 0.13 -14.55 19.32
C PHE A 252 -1.00 -13.95 18.49
N VAL A 253 -0.65 -13.46 17.30
CA VAL A 253 -1.58 -12.96 16.29
C VAL A 253 -1.41 -13.80 15.03
N LYS A 254 -2.53 -14.22 14.44
CA LYS A 254 -2.55 -15.03 13.23
C LYS A 254 -3.59 -14.51 12.24
N GLU A 255 -3.17 -14.40 10.99
CA GLU A 255 -3.95 -14.00 9.84
C GLU A 255 -4.58 -15.21 9.12
N PHE A 256 -5.79 -15.01 8.60
CA PHE A 256 -6.45 -15.94 7.70
C PHE A 256 -7.24 -15.15 6.65
N LYS A 257 -7.17 -15.60 5.39
CA LYS A 257 -7.96 -15.06 4.28
C LYS A 257 -8.49 -16.20 3.44
N GLN A 258 -9.77 -16.10 3.06
CA GLN A 258 -10.39 -16.97 2.08
C GLN A 258 -11.01 -16.11 0.97
N SER A 259 -10.74 -16.46 -0.27
CA SER A 259 -11.25 -15.80 -1.48
C SER A 259 -11.45 -16.83 -2.60
N HIS A 260 -12.09 -16.43 -3.71
CA HIS A 260 -12.30 -17.32 -4.86
C HIS A 260 -11.00 -17.78 -5.53
N ARG A 261 -9.93 -16.99 -5.40
CA ARG A 261 -8.57 -17.32 -5.87
C ARG A 261 -7.56 -16.91 -4.79
N ARG A 262 -6.39 -17.55 -4.78
CA ARG A 262 -5.30 -17.23 -3.83
C ARG A 262 -4.63 -15.90 -4.15
N GLU A 263 -4.47 -15.60 -5.44
CA GLU A 263 -3.81 -14.42 -5.97
C GLU A 263 -4.81 -13.61 -6.82
N ASP A 264 -4.66 -12.28 -6.82
CA ASP A 264 -5.35 -11.34 -7.71
C ASP A 264 -4.82 -11.43 -9.15
#